data_AF-A0A2D5EXJ9-F1
#
_entry.id   AF-A0A2D5EXJ9-F1
#
_cell.length_a   1.000
_cell.length_b   1.000
_cell.length_c   1.000
_cell.angle_alpha   90.00
_cell.angle_beta   90.00
_cell.angle_gamma   90.00
#
_symmetry.space_group_name_H-M   'P 1'
#
loop_
_entity.id
_entity.type
_entity.pdbx_description
1 polymer ?
#
loop_
_entity_poly.entity_id
_entity_poly.type
_entity_poly.pdbx_seq_one_letter_code
_entity_poly.pdbx_strand_id
1 'polypeptide(L)'
;CELLDAGVPDASTPDASTPDGGPSDAGDATLPDAGDAAGPDAGPPSFDPPAPGAYPRPLAGPGGPSESYDEADLLEACAPLDGGERDRDHHNTAFMFDGRLWLPWAHEGGVGGISVFDFATPCAPSPVGTTVFEDMRETHSTGVARVGERDWMVTTSMTGILFWDVSDPSDPQPVTDMTLPGVRYPDSYARVVMSVFWQAPYVYVGASDNGVFIVDASDPERPELVAQYEPEPDFRVGGVHAIGTLLAIFPSEGSRTAFVDISDPGAPRPIPGGTFLLNDGTTDRLGRPTLRAAYFAHINGGRAYYARHVIGGGLIVFDIADPSAPSFLGSWESPDRFANGGYVFVMEDEAFVGLSAFGEIIDIADPSAPDRVARLDMVGDVDTLTPVGNVIVASVDDDAVSGEASLVYPWKRAPDTRAPVVNMVVPRDGAEPVALGARVGLTVDEPVELATVHRGSFYVRPIDEAGEPLGPPLEGQYSGQEGVLNFWPAAPLAPATTYEVVVPAGGLTDVSGNATAAPFRSTFRTAACE
;
A
#
# COMPACT_ATOMS: atom_id res chain seq x y z
N CYS A 1 19.27 11.58 23.43
CA CYS A 1 18.76 11.19 22.10
C CYS A 1 19.59 11.89 21.04
N GLU A 2 20.77 11.34 20.72
CA GLU A 2 21.35 11.66 19.41
C GLU A 2 20.33 11.13 18.40
N LEU A 3 19.59 12.06 17.81
CA LEU A 3 19.04 11.86 16.50
C LEU A 3 20.24 11.39 15.66
N LEU A 4 20.28 10.11 15.28
CA LEU A 4 20.78 9.83 13.94
C LEU A 4 19.88 10.69 13.07
N ASP A 5 20.48 11.74 12.51
CA ASP A 5 19.87 12.69 11.61
C ASP A 5 18.86 11.94 10.73
N ALA A 6 17.57 12.06 11.05
CA ALA A 6 16.53 11.73 10.10
C ALA A 6 16.68 12.81 9.04
N GLY A 7 17.39 12.46 7.97
CA GLY A 7 17.90 13.40 6.98
C GLY A 7 16.88 14.44 6.58
N VAL A 8 17.02 15.63 7.13
CA VAL A 8 16.54 16.86 6.50
C VAL A 8 17.77 17.38 5.76
N PRO A 9 17.79 17.42 4.41
CA PRO A 9 18.91 18.00 3.69
C PRO A 9 19.01 19.48 4.04
N ASP A 10 20.02 19.86 4.82
CA ASP A 10 20.36 21.26 5.02
C ASP A 10 20.86 21.82 3.69
N ALA A 11 20.05 22.68 3.08
CA ALA A 11 20.40 23.40 1.86
C ALA A 11 21.43 24.49 2.20
N SER A 12 22.70 24.12 2.33
CA SER A 12 23.79 25.11 2.29
C SER A 12 25.03 24.58 1.57
N THR A 13 25.21 25.09 0.35
CA THR A 13 26.45 25.01 -0.43
C THR A 13 27.56 25.86 0.24
N PRO A 14 28.83 25.42 0.27
CA PRO A 14 29.93 26.25 0.75
C PRO A 14 30.59 27.07 -0.38
N ASP A 15 30.88 28.33 -0.01
CA ASP A 15 31.92 29.25 -0.48
C ASP A 15 31.99 29.77 -1.94
N ALA A 16 31.85 31.10 -2.06
CA ALA A 16 32.76 31.92 -2.84
C ALA A 16 32.95 33.32 -2.19
N SER A 17 34.22 33.64 -1.94
CA SER A 17 34.78 34.86 -1.35
C SER A 17 34.55 36.16 -2.13
N THR A 18 34.33 37.30 -1.44
CA THR A 18 35.28 38.45 -1.37
C THR A 18 34.74 39.61 -0.50
N PRO A 19 35.60 40.47 0.06
CA PRO A 19 35.26 41.44 1.11
C PRO A 19 35.15 42.90 0.59
N ASP A 20 34.36 43.72 1.28
CA ASP A 20 34.76 45.08 1.72
C ASP A 20 33.61 45.87 2.37
N GLY A 21 33.93 46.53 3.50
CA GLY A 21 33.62 47.95 3.68
C GLY A 21 32.37 48.39 4.47
N GLY A 22 32.54 48.59 5.79
CA GLY A 22 32.13 49.86 6.43
C GLY A 22 30.99 49.83 7.48
N PRO A 23 31.09 50.59 8.60
CA PRO A 23 30.24 50.44 9.78
C PRO A 23 29.22 51.57 10.00
N SER A 24 28.08 51.26 10.66
CA SER A 24 27.17 52.15 11.42
C SER A 24 25.83 51.39 11.59
N ASP A 25 25.07 51.37 12.68
CA ASP A 25 24.97 52.23 13.84
C ASP A 25 24.30 51.43 14.97
N ALA A 26 24.65 51.77 16.21
CA ALA A 26 23.96 51.31 17.41
C ALA A 26 22.60 51.99 17.52
N GLY A 27 21.53 51.20 17.58
CA GLY A 27 20.16 51.64 17.85
C GLY A 27 19.56 50.82 18.97
N ASP A 28 19.65 51.37 20.17
CA ASP A 28 18.97 50.93 21.39
C ASP A 28 17.44 51.06 21.19
N ALA A 29 16.70 49.95 21.31
CA ALA A 29 15.24 49.94 21.30
C ALA A 29 14.70 48.85 22.22
N THR A 30 14.54 49.27 23.47
CA THR A 30 13.62 48.79 24.51
C THR A 30 12.51 47.83 24.07
N LEU A 31 12.48 46.66 24.72
CA LEU A 31 11.37 45.70 24.77
C LEU A 31 10.07 46.38 25.25
N PRO A 32 8.90 46.16 24.61
CA PRO A 32 7.62 46.53 25.20
C PRO A 32 7.16 45.48 26.21
N ASP A 33 6.60 46.00 27.30
CA ASP A 33 6.00 45.32 28.44
C ASP A 33 5.02 44.20 28.06
N ALA A 34 5.14 43.10 28.81
CA ALA A 34 4.14 42.08 28.96
C ALA A 34 2.94 42.64 29.74
N GLY A 35 1.73 42.49 29.20
CA GLY A 35 0.51 42.75 29.95
C GLY A 35 -0.72 42.82 29.07
N ASP A 36 -1.33 41.66 28.79
CA ASP A 36 -2.78 41.55 28.89
C ASP A 36 -3.18 40.09 29.19
N ALA A 37 -4.12 39.98 30.12
CA ALA A 37 -4.40 38.82 30.95
C ALA A 37 -5.11 37.68 30.21
N ALA A 38 -4.48 36.50 30.17
CA ALA A 38 -5.19 35.24 30.05
C ALA A 38 -5.75 34.86 31.43
N GLY A 39 -7.08 34.73 31.53
CA GLY A 39 -7.73 34.24 32.75
C GLY A 39 -7.24 32.82 33.11
N PRO A 40 -7.21 32.45 34.40
CA PRO A 40 -6.80 31.12 34.83
C PRO A 40 -8.00 30.18 34.68
N ASP A 41 -8.33 29.78 33.45
CA ASP A 41 -9.25 28.65 33.16
C ASP A 41 -9.38 28.31 31.66
N ALA A 42 -8.47 28.76 30.80
CA ALA A 42 -8.33 28.13 29.49
C ALA A 42 -7.43 26.92 29.66
N GLY A 43 -8.02 25.72 29.79
CA GLY A 43 -7.28 24.48 29.57
C GLY A 43 -6.51 24.53 28.25
N PRO A 44 -5.51 23.65 28.03
CA PRO A 44 -4.81 23.59 26.75
C PRO A 44 -5.87 23.54 25.63
N PRO A 45 -5.72 24.31 24.55
CA PRO A 45 -6.73 24.37 23.51
C PRO A 45 -7.03 22.94 23.04
N SER A 46 -8.23 22.44 23.34
CA SER A 46 -8.70 21.17 22.83
C SER A 46 -8.93 21.35 21.34
N PHE A 47 -7.98 20.89 20.52
CA PHE A 47 -8.27 20.69 19.12
C PHE A 47 -9.01 19.35 19.01
N ASP A 48 -10.32 19.42 18.87
CA ASP A 48 -11.08 18.27 18.40
C ASP A 48 -10.67 18.01 16.95
N PRO A 49 -10.27 16.78 16.59
CA PRO A 49 -10.05 16.44 15.19
C PRO A 49 -11.30 16.80 14.38
N PRO A 50 -11.16 17.20 13.10
CA PRO A 50 -12.31 17.39 12.23
C PRO A 50 -13.25 16.19 12.32
N ALA A 51 -14.56 16.43 12.18
CA ALA A 51 -15.51 15.34 12.15
C ALA A 51 -15.09 14.32 11.06
N PRO A 52 -15.31 13.01 11.26
CA PRO A 52 -14.85 11.99 10.31
C PRO A 52 -15.30 12.23 8.86
N GLY A 53 -16.55 12.65 8.67
CA GLY A 53 -17.10 13.01 7.34
C GLY A 53 -16.71 14.40 6.82
N ALA A 54 -15.88 15.17 7.53
CA ALA A 54 -15.39 16.50 7.13
C ALA A 54 -14.04 16.40 6.41
N TYR A 55 -13.89 15.44 5.50
CA TYR A 55 -12.70 15.32 4.67
C TYR A 55 -12.59 16.54 3.73
N PRO A 56 -11.36 16.94 3.31
CA PRO A 56 -11.11 18.32 2.84
C PRO A 56 -11.81 18.71 1.52
N ARG A 57 -12.13 17.73 0.67
CA ARG A 57 -12.80 17.93 -0.62
C ARG A 57 -13.70 16.74 -0.93
N PRO A 58 -14.82 16.91 -1.66
CA PRO A 58 -15.59 15.79 -2.19
C PRO A 58 -14.74 14.89 -3.09
N LEU A 59 -15.17 13.63 -3.26
CA LEU A 59 -14.58 12.74 -4.25
C LEU A 59 -14.66 13.35 -5.66
N ALA A 60 -13.62 13.17 -6.48
CA ALA A 60 -13.61 13.62 -7.86
C ALA A 60 -14.55 12.80 -8.77
N GLY A 61 -14.79 11.53 -8.41
CA GLY A 61 -15.68 10.61 -9.12
C GLY A 61 -17.01 10.33 -8.41
N PRO A 62 -17.88 9.54 -9.06
CA PRO A 62 -19.19 9.17 -8.54
C PRO A 62 -19.15 8.16 -7.38
N GLY A 63 -17.99 7.55 -7.09
CA GLY A 63 -17.84 6.45 -6.14
C GLY A 63 -17.74 5.09 -6.83
N GLY A 64 -17.58 4.03 -6.03
CA GLY A 64 -17.49 2.66 -6.51
C GLY A 64 -18.84 1.99 -6.83
N PRO A 65 -18.82 0.68 -7.09
CA PRO A 65 -19.97 -0.12 -7.50
C PRO A 65 -21.20 0.04 -6.60
N SER A 66 -22.36 0.24 -7.22
CA SER A 66 -23.64 0.46 -6.53
C SER A 66 -24.83 -0.36 -7.07
N GLU A 67 -24.57 -1.23 -8.06
CA GLU A 67 -25.61 -1.98 -8.77
C GLU A 67 -25.82 -3.40 -8.22
N SER A 68 -27.05 -3.89 -8.34
CA SER A 68 -27.38 -5.30 -8.07
C SER A 68 -27.38 -6.12 -9.34
N TYR A 69 -27.03 -7.40 -9.21
CA TYR A 69 -26.95 -8.36 -10.31
C TYR A 69 -27.87 -9.57 -10.09
N ASP A 70 -28.32 -10.17 -11.19
CA ASP A 70 -29.04 -11.45 -11.13
C ASP A 70 -28.04 -12.60 -10.91
N GLU A 71 -28.53 -13.72 -10.39
CA GLU A 71 -27.69 -14.92 -10.15
C GLU A 71 -27.00 -15.41 -11.43
N ALA A 72 -27.64 -15.23 -12.59
CA ALA A 72 -27.13 -15.68 -13.88
C ALA A 72 -26.02 -14.78 -14.44
N ASP A 73 -25.82 -13.60 -13.90
CA ASP A 73 -24.77 -12.65 -14.32
C ASP A 73 -23.48 -12.85 -13.52
N LEU A 74 -23.52 -13.62 -12.42
CA LEU A 74 -22.35 -13.83 -11.58
C LEU A 74 -21.27 -14.62 -12.34
N LEU A 75 -20.05 -14.09 -12.29
CA LEU A 75 -18.85 -14.64 -12.94
C LEU A 75 -18.95 -14.72 -14.46
N GLU A 76 -19.91 -14.00 -15.05
CA GLU A 76 -19.95 -13.74 -16.49
C GLU A 76 -19.38 -12.34 -16.75
N ALA A 77 -18.47 -12.23 -17.71
CA ALA A 77 -17.86 -10.94 -18.05
C ALA A 77 -18.91 -9.98 -18.60
N CYS A 78 -19.01 -8.78 -18.03
CA CYS A 78 -20.04 -7.81 -18.43
C CYS A 78 -19.49 -6.55 -19.10
N ALA A 79 -18.21 -6.20 -18.90
CA ALA A 79 -17.57 -5.08 -19.58
C ALA A 79 -16.05 -5.25 -19.69
N PRO A 80 -15.44 -4.87 -20.82
CA PRO A 80 -13.99 -4.68 -20.92
C PRO A 80 -13.56 -3.32 -20.39
N LEU A 81 -12.31 -3.26 -19.93
CA LEU A 81 -11.58 -2.03 -19.63
C LEU A 81 -10.35 -1.97 -20.55
N ASP A 82 -10.28 -0.92 -21.36
CA ASP A 82 -9.30 -0.77 -22.44
C ASP A 82 -8.36 0.41 -22.14
N GLY A 83 -7.06 0.18 -22.28
CA GLY A 83 -6.03 1.19 -22.08
C GLY A 83 -5.96 2.25 -23.19
N GLY A 84 -6.72 2.10 -24.28
CA GLY A 84 -6.74 2.97 -25.44
C GLY A 84 -5.90 2.42 -26.61
N GLU A 85 -5.79 3.20 -27.70
CA GLU A 85 -5.19 2.73 -28.97
C GLU A 85 -3.75 2.17 -28.87
N ARG A 86 -3.00 2.60 -27.84
CA ARG A 86 -1.60 2.21 -27.63
C ARG A 86 -1.44 1.05 -26.65
N ASP A 87 -2.53 0.65 -26.01
CA ASP A 87 -2.61 -0.55 -25.20
C ASP A 87 -2.36 -1.78 -26.06
N ARG A 88 -1.61 -2.72 -25.51
CA ARG A 88 -1.25 -3.98 -26.17
C ARG A 88 -1.90 -5.16 -25.47
N ASP A 89 -2.95 -4.91 -24.69
CA ASP A 89 -3.70 -5.92 -23.96
C ASP A 89 -2.81 -6.63 -22.91
N HIS A 90 -1.98 -5.87 -22.18
CA HIS A 90 -1.09 -6.36 -21.10
C HIS A 90 -1.38 -5.60 -19.81
N HIS A 91 -2.24 -6.18 -18.95
CA HIS A 91 -2.76 -5.54 -17.75
C HIS A 91 -2.43 -6.32 -16.48
N ASN A 92 -2.24 -5.60 -15.38
CA ASN A 92 -1.83 -6.20 -14.12
C ASN A 92 -2.65 -5.71 -12.94
N THR A 93 -2.98 -4.42 -12.85
CA THR A 93 -3.62 -3.89 -11.65
C THR A 93 -4.67 -2.86 -11.99
N ALA A 94 -5.77 -2.87 -11.22
CA ALA A 94 -6.78 -1.82 -11.24
C ALA A 94 -7.22 -1.55 -9.79
N PHE A 95 -7.52 -0.31 -9.46
CA PHE A 95 -7.95 0.03 -8.10
C PHE A 95 -8.81 1.29 -8.09
N MET A 96 -9.63 1.43 -7.04
CA MET A 96 -10.42 2.63 -6.83
C MET A 96 -9.59 3.69 -6.11
N PHE A 97 -9.65 4.93 -6.60
CA PHE A 97 -9.09 6.09 -5.94
C PHE A 97 -9.88 7.35 -6.33
N ASP A 98 -10.22 8.16 -5.34
CA ASP A 98 -10.99 9.40 -5.47
C ASP A 98 -12.32 9.23 -6.21
N GLY A 99 -13.00 8.10 -5.94
CA GLY A 99 -14.29 7.73 -6.51
C GLY A 99 -14.26 7.28 -7.98
N ARG A 100 -13.08 6.91 -8.51
CA ARG A 100 -12.88 6.44 -9.90
C ARG A 100 -12.05 5.16 -9.91
N LEU A 101 -12.22 4.34 -10.95
CA LEU A 101 -11.34 3.21 -11.20
C LEU A 101 -10.14 3.66 -12.01
N TRP A 102 -8.95 3.37 -11.51
CA TRP A 102 -7.67 3.64 -12.15
C TRP A 102 -7.09 2.34 -12.66
N LEU A 103 -6.68 2.32 -13.92
CA LEU A 103 -6.08 1.20 -14.61
C LEU A 103 -4.72 1.62 -15.17
N PRO A 104 -3.64 1.44 -14.39
CA PRO A 104 -2.30 1.39 -14.95
C PRO A 104 -2.16 0.17 -15.87
N TRP A 105 -1.70 0.40 -17.10
CA TRP A 105 -1.49 -0.65 -18.10
C TRP A 105 -0.14 -0.43 -18.77
N ALA A 106 0.61 -1.51 -19.02
CA ALA A 106 1.92 -1.39 -19.66
C ALA A 106 2.43 -2.77 -20.07
N HIS A 107 2.94 -2.86 -21.30
CA HIS A 107 3.64 -4.05 -21.77
C HIS A 107 5.05 -4.13 -21.15
N GLU A 108 5.60 -5.34 -20.95
CA GLU A 108 6.93 -5.52 -20.31
C GLU A 108 8.06 -4.71 -20.95
N GLY A 109 7.99 -4.61 -22.29
CA GLY A 109 8.97 -3.92 -23.13
C GLY A 109 8.79 -2.40 -23.23
N GLY A 110 7.93 -1.82 -22.40
CA GLY A 110 7.56 -0.41 -22.44
C GLY A 110 6.32 -0.14 -23.27
N VAL A 111 5.95 1.13 -23.36
CA VAL A 111 4.66 1.64 -23.81
C VAL A 111 3.56 1.22 -22.84
N GLY A 112 3.27 2.12 -21.91
CA GLY A 112 2.17 1.99 -20.97
C GLY A 112 1.41 3.28 -20.82
N GLY A 113 0.54 3.31 -19.83
CA GLY A 113 -0.27 4.47 -19.51
C GLY A 113 -1.14 4.24 -18.29
N ILE A 114 -1.95 5.25 -18.00
CA ILE A 114 -2.98 5.22 -16.99
C ILE A 114 -4.29 5.58 -17.67
N SER A 115 -5.26 4.67 -17.60
CA SER A 115 -6.65 4.92 -17.98
C SER A 115 -7.53 5.05 -16.74
N VAL A 116 -8.49 5.97 -16.79
CA VAL A 116 -9.38 6.28 -15.67
C VAL A 116 -10.83 6.14 -16.11
N PHE A 117 -11.66 5.53 -15.26
CA PHE A 117 -13.07 5.25 -15.55
C PHE A 117 -14.00 5.73 -14.43
N ASP A 118 -15.17 6.25 -14.80
CA ASP A 118 -16.33 6.24 -13.91
C ASP A 118 -16.79 4.80 -13.74
N PHE A 119 -16.93 4.36 -12.49
CA PHE A 119 -17.11 2.94 -12.16
C PHE A 119 -18.28 2.64 -11.19
N ALA A 120 -19.19 3.60 -11.00
CA ALA A 120 -20.39 3.39 -10.18
C ALA A 120 -21.39 2.39 -10.80
N THR A 121 -21.34 2.25 -12.14
CA THR A 121 -22.06 1.27 -12.97
C THR A 121 -21.03 0.35 -13.65
N PRO A 122 -20.59 -0.74 -12.98
CA PRO A 122 -19.41 -1.50 -13.39
C PRO A 122 -19.54 -2.23 -14.73
N CYS A 123 -20.76 -2.61 -15.12
CA CYS A 123 -21.02 -3.28 -16.40
C CYS A 123 -21.24 -2.30 -17.57
N ALA A 124 -21.10 -1.00 -17.33
CA ALA A 124 -20.99 0.01 -18.38
C ALA A 124 -20.04 1.14 -17.93
N PRO A 125 -18.74 0.83 -17.72
CA PRO A 125 -17.77 1.79 -17.27
C PRO A 125 -17.60 2.89 -18.33
N SER A 126 -17.45 4.14 -17.90
CA SER A 126 -17.24 5.27 -18.82
C SER A 126 -15.81 5.78 -18.73
N PRO A 127 -15.06 5.87 -19.84
CA PRO A 127 -13.71 6.43 -19.81
C PRO A 127 -13.75 7.93 -19.46
N VAL A 128 -12.72 8.36 -18.73
CA VAL A 128 -12.58 9.72 -18.19
C VAL A 128 -11.35 10.39 -18.79
N GLY A 129 -10.23 9.68 -18.79
CA GLY A 129 -8.95 10.15 -19.29
C GLY A 129 -8.00 8.98 -19.48
N THR A 130 -7.08 9.13 -20.43
CA THR A 130 -6.01 8.17 -20.70
C THR A 130 -4.76 8.95 -21.08
N THR A 131 -3.65 8.64 -20.40
CA THR A 131 -2.33 9.16 -20.76
C THR A 131 -1.38 8.02 -21.03
N VAL A 132 -0.61 8.15 -22.11
CA VAL A 132 0.41 7.16 -22.52
C VAL A 132 1.80 7.70 -22.18
N PHE A 133 2.66 6.84 -21.66
CA PHE A 133 4.08 7.12 -21.46
C PHE A 133 4.93 5.97 -22.00
N GLU A 134 5.85 6.30 -22.92
CA GLU A 134 6.61 5.31 -23.69
C GLU A 134 7.55 4.47 -22.81
N ASP A 135 8.09 5.06 -21.73
CA ASP A 135 9.01 4.38 -20.82
C ASP A 135 8.32 3.81 -19.57
N MET A 136 6.99 3.80 -19.51
CA MET A 136 6.27 3.08 -18.46
C MET A 136 6.37 1.58 -18.76
N ARG A 137 6.80 0.81 -17.77
CA ARG A 137 6.89 -0.64 -17.82
C ARG A 137 5.74 -1.22 -17.00
N GLU A 138 5.38 -2.47 -17.34
CA GLU A 138 4.57 -3.35 -16.51
C GLU A 138 4.70 -3.09 -15.00
N THR A 139 3.54 -2.86 -14.37
CA THR A 139 3.42 -2.51 -12.96
C THR A 139 2.47 -3.49 -12.27
N HIS A 140 2.98 -4.24 -11.29
CA HIS A 140 2.18 -5.23 -10.57
C HIS A 140 1.53 -4.68 -9.30
N SER A 141 1.96 -3.49 -8.87
CA SER A 141 1.37 -2.74 -7.78
C SER A 141 1.50 -1.25 -8.05
N THR A 142 0.75 -0.43 -7.33
CA THR A 142 0.75 1.03 -7.48
C THR A 142 0.47 1.67 -6.14
N GLY A 143 1.33 2.61 -5.73
CA GLY A 143 1.15 3.37 -4.51
C GLY A 143 0.59 4.76 -4.78
N VAL A 144 -0.28 5.26 -3.90
CA VAL A 144 -0.80 6.63 -3.98
C VAL A 144 -0.62 7.38 -2.67
N ALA A 145 -0.37 8.68 -2.78
CA ALA A 145 -0.23 9.56 -1.64
C ALA A 145 -0.64 11.00 -1.99
N ARG A 146 -1.13 11.73 -0.99
CA ARG A 146 -1.31 13.18 -1.08
C ARG A 146 -0.04 13.86 -0.60
N VAL A 147 0.62 14.62 -1.46
CA VAL A 147 1.78 15.45 -1.10
C VAL A 147 1.44 16.91 -1.39
N GLY A 148 1.33 17.70 -0.33
CA GLY A 148 0.79 19.06 -0.41
C GLY A 148 -0.67 19.06 -0.86
N GLU A 149 -0.99 19.78 -1.93
CA GLU A 149 -2.34 19.86 -2.52
C GLU A 149 -2.56 18.89 -3.70
N ARG A 150 -1.55 18.08 -4.06
CA ARG A 150 -1.58 17.19 -5.24
C ARG A 150 -1.65 15.72 -4.87
N ASP A 151 -2.45 14.97 -5.62
CA ASP A 151 -2.47 13.52 -5.57
C ASP A 151 -1.38 12.96 -6.47
N TRP A 152 -0.62 12.01 -5.93
CA TRP A 152 0.47 11.37 -6.63
C TRP A 152 0.25 9.87 -6.72
N MET A 153 0.72 9.31 -7.82
CA MET A 153 0.75 7.87 -8.08
C MET A 153 2.17 7.47 -8.49
N VAL A 154 2.64 6.32 -8.01
CA VAL A 154 3.93 5.75 -8.41
C VAL A 154 3.73 4.41 -9.10
N THR A 155 4.38 4.26 -10.26
CA THR A 155 4.34 3.07 -11.12
C THR A 155 5.77 2.67 -11.52
N THR A 156 5.91 1.56 -12.22
CA THR A 156 7.20 1.11 -12.73
C THR A 156 7.60 1.80 -14.04
N SER A 157 8.88 2.13 -14.20
CA SER A 157 9.47 2.57 -15.47
C SER A 157 10.48 1.56 -16.00
N MET A 158 10.90 1.73 -17.26
CA MET A 158 11.93 0.89 -17.89
C MET A 158 13.27 0.89 -17.14
N THR A 159 13.55 1.93 -16.34
CA THR A 159 14.84 2.10 -15.64
C THR A 159 14.70 2.29 -14.13
N GLY A 160 13.49 2.27 -13.58
CA GLY A 160 13.24 2.48 -12.16
C GLY A 160 11.76 2.67 -11.87
N ILE A 161 11.37 3.84 -11.37
CA ILE A 161 10.00 4.18 -10.99
C ILE A 161 9.56 5.51 -11.61
N LEU A 162 8.26 5.64 -11.86
CA LEU A 162 7.65 6.79 -12.50
C LEU A 162 6.59 7.40 -11.57
N PHE A 163 6.78 8.67 -11.23
CA PHE A 163 5.83 9.49 -10.47
C PHE A 163 4.89 10.23 -11.40
N TRP A 164 3.60 10.18 -11.08
CA TRP A 164 2.52 10.83 -11.79
C TRP A 164 1.79 11.83 -10.90
N ASP A 165 1.46 13.01 -11.44
CA ASP A 165 0.43 13.88 -10.87
C ASP A 165 -0.92 13.38 -11.36
N VAL A 166 -1.74 12.91 -10.43
CA VAL A 166 -3.06 12.32 -10.69
C VAL A 166 -4.18 13.16 -10.07
N SER A 167 -3.91 14.44 -9.81
CA SER A 167 -4.88 15.38 -9.22
C SER A 167 -6.06 15.66 -10.16
N ASP A 168 -5.84 15.60 -11.48
CA ASP A 168 -6.88 15.67 -12.51
C ASP A 168 -7.08 14.28 -13.14
N PRO A 169 -8.18 13.57 -12.85
CA PRO A 169 -8.43 12.23 -13.40
C PRO A 169 -8.68 12.22 -14.92
N SER A 170 -8.95 13.37 -15.54
CA SER A 170 -9.12 13.46 -16.99
C SER A 170 -7.80 13.60 -17.76
N ASP A 171 -6.71 13.92 -17.06
CA ASP A 171 -5.40 14.19 -17.66
C ASP A 171 -4.26 13.81 -16.69
N PRO A 172 -4.13 12.53 -16.28
CA PRO A 172 -3.03 12.11 -15.39
C PRO A 172 -1.67 12.35 -16.07
N GLN A 173 -0.75 13.04 -15.39
CA GLN A 173 0.51 13.49 -16.00
C GLN A 173 1.71 12.72 -15.45
N PRO A 174 2.58 12.14 -16.30
CA PRO A 174 3.88 11.65 -15.85
C PRO A 174 4.77 12.86 -15.56
N VAL A 175 5.39 12.88 -14.38
CA VAL A 175 6.19 14.03 -13.91
C VAL A 175 7.67 13.69 -13.84
N THR A 176 8.00 12.59 -13.15
CA THR A 176 9.40 12.22 -12.89
C THR A 176 9.63 10.74 -13.14
N ASP A 177 10.45 10.42 -14.13
CA ASP A 177 11.03 9.09 -14.31
C ASP A 177 12.37 9.02 -13.57
N MET A 178 12.38 8.32 -12.43
CA MET A 178 13.56 8.14 -11.59
C MET A 178 14.26 6.84 -11.94
N THR A 179 15.44 6.93 -12.57
CA THR A 179 16.32 5.79 -12.76
C THR A 179 16.87 5.27 -11.43
N LEU A 180 16.79 3.96 -11.22
CA LEU A 180 17.37 3.27 -10.07
C LEU A 180 18.65 2.52 -10.46
N PRO A 181 19.68 2.50 -9.61
CA PRO A 181 20.96 1.89 -9.94
C PRO A 181 20.81 0.38 -10.13
N GLY A 182 21.39 -0.15 -11.21
CA GLY A 182 21.36 -1.60 -11.49
C GLY A 182 20.06 -2.11 -12.08
N VAL A 183 18.98 -1.31 -12.10
CA VAL A 183 17.74 -1.68 -12.79
C VAL A 183 17.98 -1.70 -14.30
N ARG A 184 17.59 -2.80 -14.95
CA ARG A 184 17.80 -3.00 -16.38
C ARG A 184 16.77 -3.95 -16.98
N TYR A 185 16.22 -3.54 -18.12
CA TYR A 185 15.43 -4.40 -19.01
C TYR A 185 16.01 -4.36 -20.44
N PRO A 186 15.90 -5.45 -21.24
CA PRO A 186 15.48 -6.80 -20.85
C PRO A 186 16.59 -7.52 -20.08
N ASP A 187 16.20 -8.32 -19.08
CA ASP A 187 17.15 -9.12 -18.28
C ASP A 187 16.51 -10.35 -17.63
N SER A 188 15.50 -10.95 -18.29
CA SER A 188 14.76 -12.12 -17.78
C SER A 188 14.30 -11.94 -16.33
N TYR A 189 13.73 -10.77 -16.03
CA TYR A 189 13.22 -10.39 -14.70
C TYR A 189 14.25 -10.36 -13.56
N ALA A 190 15.54 -10.53 -13.85
CA ALA A 190 16.57 -10.62 -12.81
C ALA A 190 16.79 -9.29 -12.08
N ARG A 191 16.71 -8.15 -12.77
CA ARG A 191 17.02 -6.82 -12.21
C ARG A 191 16.00 -5.76 -12.63
N VAL A 192 14.73 -6.12 -12.64
CA VAL A 192 13.63 -5.19 -12.92
C VAL A 192 12.93 -4.78 -11.63
N VAL A 193 12.16 -3.70 -11.67
CA VAL A 193 11.22 -3.39 -10.59
C VAL A 193 9.98 -4.28 -10.77
N MET A 194 9.64 -5.04 -9.73
CA MET A 194 8.47 -5.91 -9.66
C MET A 194 7.32 -5.23 -8.93
N SER A 195 7.60 -4.47 -7.86
CA SER A 195 6.55 -3.83 -7.09
C SER A 195 7.01 -2.53 -6.47
N VAL A 196 6.04 -1.66 -6.23
CA VAL A 196 6.19 -0.43 -5.45
C VAL A 196 5.18 -0.44 -4.30
N PHE A 197 5.58 0.13 -3.16
CA PHE A 197 4.70 0.38 -2.04
C PHE A 197 4.95 1.76 -1.45
N TRP A 198 3.95 2.64 -1.50
CA TRP A 198 4.10 4.01 -1.01
C TRP A 198 3.61 4.16 0.44
N GLN A 199 4.57 4.20 1.37
CA GLN A 199 4.36 4.60 2.75
C GLN A 199 4.93 6.01 2.94
N ALA A 200 4.11 7.03 2.64
CA ALA A 200 4.57 8.41 2.50
C ALA A 200 5.41 8.88 3.71
N PRO A 201 6.54 9.57 3.47
CA PRO A 201 7.02 10.01 2.16
C PRO A 201 7.83 8.95 1.39
N TYR A 202 8.06 7.75 1.93
CA TYR A 202 8.97 6.78 1.33
C TYR A 202 8.24 5.81 0.39
N VAL A 203 8.83 5.60 -0.80
CA VAL A 203 8.46 4.52 -1.71
C VAL A 203 9.44 3.38 -1.52
N TYR A 204 8.92 2.20 -1.18
CA TYR A 204 9.67 0.95 -1.13
C TYR A 204 9.51 0.25 -2.47
N VAL A 205 10.63 -0.10 -3.11
CA VAL A 205 10.64 -0.63 -4.48
C VAL A 205 11.27 -2.03 -4.48
N GLY A 206 10.46 -3.06 -4.65
CA GLY A 206 10.93 -4.43 -4.83
C GLY A 206 11.52 -4.61 -6.23
N ALA A 207 12.81 -4.91 -6.32
CA ALA A 207 13.58 -4.86 -7.56
C ALA A 207 14.37 -6.15 -7.87
N SER A 208 13.73 -7.32 -7.69
CA SER A 208 14.30 -8.64 -8.00
C SER A 208 15.65 -8.88 -7.32
N ASP A 209 16.71 -9.21 -8.08
CA ASP A 209 18.06 -9.46 -7.56
C ASP A 209 18.74 -8.18 -7.03
N ASN A 210 18.19 -6.98 -7.27
CA ASN A 210 18.69 -5.74 -6.66
C ASN A 210 18.17 -5.52 -5.22
N GLY A 211 17.29 -6.38 -4.71
CA GLY A 211 16.71 -6.23 -3.38
C GLY A 211 15.59 -5.17 -3.35
N VAL A 212 15.61 -4.31 -2.33
CA VAL A 212 14.61 -3.25 -2.11
C VAL A 212 15.30 -1.89 -2.15
N PHE A 213 14.85 -0.99 -3.04
CA PHE A 213 15.23 0.42 -2.96
C PHE A 213 14.25 1.19 -2.07
N ILE A 214 14.77 2.20 -1.38
CA ILE A 214 13.99 3.09 -0.51
C ILE A 214 14.22 4.50 -1.01
N VAL A 215 13.15 5.08 -1.55
CA VAL A 215 13.16 6.40 -2.18
C VAL A 215 12.37 7.37 -1.31
N ASP A 216 12.95 8.50 -0.95
CA ASP A 216 12.23 9.63 -0.37
C ASP A 216 11.51 10.40 -1.47
N ALA A 217 10.18 10.40 -1.39
CA ALA A 217 9.28 11.12 -2.29
C ALA A 217 8.53 12.24 -1.56
N SER A 218 9.18 12.89 -0.57
CA SER A 218 8.69 14.12 0.04
C SER A 218 8.49 15.24 -0.98
N ASP A 219 9.30 15.22 -2.05
CA ASP A 219 9.11 15.99 -3.27
C ASP A 219 9.11 15.01 -4.47
N PRO A 220 7.93 14.58 -4.96
CA PRO A 220 7.83 13.66 -6.11
C PRO A 220 8.36 14.24 -7.43
N GLU A 221 8.55 15.57 -7.53
CA GLU A 221 9.23 16.19 -8.68
C GLU A 221 10.75 15.98 -8.62
N ARG A 222 11.29 15.68 -7.43
CA ARG A 222 12.72 15.53 -7.15
C ARG A 222 12.98 14.41 -6.11
N PRO A 223 12.57 13.16 -6.39
CA PRO A 223 12.73 12.06 -5.46
C PRO A 223 14.21 11.70 -5.26
N GLU A 224 14.56 11.24 -4.07
CA GLU A 224 15.94 10.92 -3.70
C GLU A 224 16.08 9.46 -3.23
N LEU A 225 17.07 8.74 -3.76
CA LEU A 225 17.39 7.40 -3.28
C LEU A 225 18.09 7.51 -1.92
N VAL A 226 17.46 6.99 -0.88
CA VAL A 226 17.97 7.07 0.50
C VAL A 226 18.74 5.81 0.89
N ALA A 227 18.22 4.64 0.54
CA ALA A 227 18.85 3.37 0.90
C ALA A 227 18.52 2.27 -0.11
N GLN A 228 19.34 1.22 -0.08
CA GLN A 228 19.09 -0.05 -0.75
C GLN A 228 19.31 -1.16 0.27
N TYR A 229 18.34 -2.07 0.38
CA TYR A 229 18.37 -3.20 1.30
C TYR A 229 18.35 -4.50 0.52
N GLU A 230 19.38 -5.34 0.73
CA GLU A 230 19.46 -6.68 0.17
C GLU A 230 19.16 -7.70 1.28
N PRO A 231 18.07 -8.50 1.16
CA PRO A 231 17.77 -9.50 2.17
C PRO A 231 18.85 -10.56 2.31
N GLU A 232 19.11 -10.99 3.55
CA GLU A 232 20.01 -12.12 3.86
C GLU A 232 19.25 -13.27 4.52
N PRO A 233 19.34 -14.52 4.01
CA PRO A 233 19.97 -14.93 2.74
C PRO A 233 19.28 -14.31 1.52
N ASP A 234 20.04 -14.19 0.43
CA ASP A 234 19.59 -13.61 -0.84
C ASP A 234 18.44 -14.40 -1.47
N PHE A 235 17.51 -13.65 -2.07
CA PHE A 235 16.43 -14.16 -2.92
C PHE A 235 15.89 -13.03 -3.80
N ARG A 236 15.21 -13.40 -4.89
CA ARG A 236 14.55 -12.44 -5.78
C ARG A 236 13.38 -11.78 -5.11
N VAL A 237 13.44 -10.46 -4.96
CA VAL A 237 12.34 -9.68 -4.39
C VAL A 237 11.24 -9.46 -5.44
N GLY A 238 10.03 -9.93 -5.13
CA GLY A 238 8.80 -9.64 -5.87
C GLY A 238 8.05 -8.50 -5.19
N GLY A 239 7.01 -8.84 -4.43
CA GLY A 239 6.18 -7.90 -3.67
C GLY A 239 6.85 -7.33 -2.42
N VAL A 240 6.58 -6.05 -2.11
CA VAL A 240 6.92 -5.42 -0.83
C VAL A 240 5.70 -4.74 -0.21
N HIS A 241 5.50 -4.87 1.10
CA HIS A 241 4.40 -4.24 1.84
C HIS A 241 4.94 -3.51 3.07
N ALA A 242 4.77 -2.19 3.13
CA ALA A 242 5.22 -1.35 4.24
C ALA A 242 4.04 -0.94 5.14
N ILE A 243 4.02 -1.47 6.37
CA ILE A 243 2.93 -1.31 7.34
C ILE A 243 3.51 -0.80 8.65
N GLY A 244 3.39 0.49 8.92
CA GLY A 244 4.02 1.14 10.07
C GLY A 244 5.54 0.93 10.05
N THR A 245 6.07 0.25 11.06
CA THR A 245 7.49 -0.10 11.15
C THR A 245 7.86 -1.45 10.52
N LEU A 246 6.90 -2.19 9.98
CA LEU A 246 7.12 -3.50 9.36
C LEU A 246 7.21 -3.36 7.83
N LEU A 247 8.33 -3.77 7.25
CA LEU A 247 8.45 -4.06 5.83
C LEU A 247 8.44 -5.57 5.63
N ALA A 248 7.46 -6.05 4.87
CA ALA A 248 7.43 -7.42 4.39
C ALA A 248 7.96 -7.51 2.97
N ILE A 249 8.87 -8.46 2.73
CA ILE A 249 9.55 -8.67 1.46
C ILE A 249 9.25 -10.09 0.99
N PHE A 250 8.55 -10.19 -0.14
CA PHE A 250 8.08 -11.45 -0.71
C PHE A 250 8.92 -11.86 -1.92
N PRO A 251 9.01 -13.18 -2.20
CA PRO A 251 9.80 -13.65 -3.32
C PRO A 251 9.07 -13.42 -4.64
N SER A 252 9.80 -13.19 -5.73
CA SER A 252 9.33 -13.47 -7.10
C SER A 252 9.91 -14.81 -7.52
N GLU A 253 9.03 -15.79 -7.74
CA GLU A 253 9.40 -17.19 -8.04
C GLU A 253 10.31 -17.87 -7.00
N GLY A 254 9.92 -17.83 -5.72
CA GLY A 254 10.75 -18.36 -4.66
C GLY A 254 9.97 -18.78 -3.42
N SER A 255 10.68 -19.41 -2.48
CA SER A 255 10.08 -19.94 -1.24
C SER A 255 10.50 -19.16 0.00
N ARG A 256 11.11 -17.98 -0.13
CA ARG A 256 11.69 -17.24 1.00
C ARG A 256 10.99 -15.90 1.18
N THR A 257 10.62 -15.59 2.41
CA THR A 257 10.10 -14.28 2.82
C THR A 257 11.03 -13.72 3.89
N ALA A 258 11.16 -12.38 3.93
CA ALA A 258 11.90 -11.68 4.98
C ALA A 258 11.11 -10.49 5.52
N PHE A 259 11.16 -10.30 6.84
CA PHE A 259 10.60 -9.14 7.52
C PHE A 259 11.69 -8.23 8.09
N VAL A 260 11.50 -6.92 7.92
CA VAL A 260 12.48 -5.88 8.20
C VAL A 260 11.82 -4.76 9.00
N ASP A 261 12.50 -4.29 10.03
CA ASP A 261 12.16 -3.09 10.78
C ASP A 261 12.61 -1.85 9.99
N ILE A 262 11.64 -1.01 9.63
CA ILE A 262 11.79 0.24 8.89
C ILE A 262 11.42 1.46 9.75
N SER A 263 11.59 1.35 11.07
CA SER A 263 11.52 2.51 11.98
C SER A 263 12.49 3.63 11.58
N ASP A 264 13.59 3.28 10.93
CA ASP A 264 14.47 4.18 10.19
C ASP A 264 14.60 3.67 8.75
N PRO A 265 13.96 4.32 7.75
CA PRO A 265 14.06 3.89 6.35
C PRO A 265 15.46 4.03 5.76
N GLY A 266 16.30 4.90 6.33
CA GLY A 266 17.70 5.04 5.92
C GLY A 266 18.58 3.90 6.44
N ALA A 267 18.12 3.18 7.46
CA ALA A 267 18.82 2.03 8.04
C ALA A 267 17.85 0.88 8.38
N PRO A 268 17.27 0.20 7.36
CA PRO A 268 16.41 -0.95 7.57
C PRO A 268 17.15 -2.08 8.30
N ARG A 269 16.48 -2.73 9.25
CA ARG A 269 17.08 -3.77 10.10
C ARG A 269 16.32 -5.09 10.00
N PRO A 270 16.97 -6.23 9.70
CA PRO A 270 16.27 -7.51 9.66
C PRO A 270 15.66 -7.81 11.04
N ILE A 271 14.40 -8.28 11.05
CA ILE A 271 13.76 -8.75 12.28
C ILE A 271 14.30 -10.15 12.58
N PRO A 272 14.93 -10.39 13.75
CA PRO A 272 15.40 -11.72 14.10
C PRO A 272 14.26 -12.75 14.08
N GLY A 273 14.43 -13.84 13.33
CA GLY A 273 13.39 -14.87 13.14
C GLY A 273 12.34 -14.53 12.07
N GLY A 274 12.34 -13.31 11.53
CA GLY A 274 11.42 -12.86 10.47
C GLY A 274 11.78 -13.31 9.05
N THR A 275 12.88 -14.04 8.86
CA THR A 275 13.22 -14.68 7.59
C THR A 275 12.90 -16.18 7.66
N PHE A 276 12.00 -16.65 6.79
CA PHE A 276 11.49 -18.02 6.82
C PHE A 276 11.26 -18.60 5.43
N LEU A 277 10.98 -19.91 5.38
CA LEU A 277 10.68 -20.63 4.15
C LEU A 277 9.20 -21.03 4.08
N LEU A 278 8.60 -20.83 2.92
CA LEU A 278 7.22 -21.19 2.61
C LEU A 278 7.09 -22.72 2.50
N ASN A 279 6.03 -23.24 3.12
CA ASN A 279 5.61 -24.64 3.06
C ASN A 279 4.08 -24.71 3.03
N ASP A 280 3.52 -25.87 2.69
CA ASP A 280 2.08 -26.13 2.62
C ASP A 280 1.61 -27.12 3.69
N GLY A 281 2.33 -27.24 4.81
CA GLY A 281 2.02 -28.20 5.87
C GLY A 281 2.27 -29.67 5.52
N THR A 282 2.61 -29.99 4.27
CA THR A 282 3.00 -31.35 3.88
C THR A 282 4.46 -31.63 4.23
N THR A 283 4.82 -32.93 4.31
CA THR A 283 6.21 -33.34 4.53
C THR A 283 6.71 -34.27 3.43
N ASP A 284 8.01 -34.19 3.17
CA ASP A 284 8.70 -35.10 2.27
C ASP A 284 8.88 -36.50 2.89
N ARG A 285 9.48 -37.43 2.14
CA ARG A 285 9.71 -38.82 2.60
C ARG A 285 10.64 -38.93 3.81
N LEU A 286 11.35 -37.86 4.16
CA LEU A 286 12.24 -37.78 5.32
C LEU A 286 11.60 -37.02 6.49
N GLY A 287 10.32 -36.63 6.38
CA GLY A 287 9.59 -35.89 7.41
C GLY A 287 9.94 -34.40 7.48
N ARG A 288 10.57 -33.84 6.44
CA ARG A 288 10.90 -32.40 6.37
C ARG A 288 9.74 -31.64 5.72
N PRO A 289 9.45 -30.38 6.12
CA PRO A 289 8.43 -29.58 5.44
C PRO A 289 8.69 -29.48 3.94
N THR A 290 7.66 -29.68 3.14
CA THR A 290 7.80 -29.54 1.68
C THR A 290 7.73 -28.06 1.33
N LEU A 291 8.82 -27.55 0.75
CA LEU A 291 8.88 -26.15 0.34
C LEU A 291 7.99 -25.90 -0.87
N ARG A 292 7.40 -24.71 -0.93
CA ARG A 292 6.61 -24.24 -2.07
C ARG A 292 7.13 -22.89 -2.53
N ALA A 293 7.10 -22.68 -3.84
CA ALA A 293 7.33 -21.37 -4.40
C ALA A 293 6.04 -20.55 -4.31
N ALA A 294 6.20 -19.24 -4.21
CA ALA A 294 5.16 -18.26 -4.43
C ALA A 294 5.67 -17.20 -5.41
N TYR A 295 4.75 -16.55 -6.11
CA TYR A 295 5.06 -15.49 -7.04
C TYR A 295 4.87 -14.11 -6.41
N PHE A 296 3.69 -13.84 -5.82
CA PHE A 296 3.42 -12.67 -5.00
C PHE A 296 2.64 -13.06 -3.74
N ALA A 297 2.50 -12.11 -2.81
CA ALA A 297 1.74 -12.28 -1.59
C ALA A 297 1.07 -10.98 -1.15
N HIS A 298 0.06 -11.12 -0.30
CA HIS A 298 -0.68 -10.00 0.30
C HIS A 298 -0.63 -10.12 1.83
N ILE A 299 -0.63 -8.99 2.53
CA ILE A 299 -0.81 -8.95 4.00
C ILE A 299 -2.17 -8.39 4.36
N ASN A 300 -2.89 -9.08 5.25
CA ASN A 300 -4.11 -8.56 5.84
C ASN A 300 -4.36 -9.20 7.22
N GLY A 301 -4.83 -8.46 8.22
CA GLY A 301 -5.19 -9.01 9.53
C GLY A 301 -4.11 -9.81 10.28
N GLY A 302 -2.83 -9.46 10.14
CA GLY A 302 -1.74 -10.24 10.75
C GLY A 302 -1.47 -11.58 10.07
N ARG A 303 -1.91 -11.75 8.82
CA ARG A 303 -1.66 -12.94 8.00
C ARG A 303 -0.97 -12.53 6.70
N ALA A 304 -0.16 -13.44 6.17
CA ALA A 304 0.40 -13.36 4.83
C ALA A 304 -0.22 -14.46 3.95
N TYR A 305 -0.73 -14.05 2.79
CA TYR A 305 -1.43 -14.89 1.82
C TYR A 305 -0.61 -14.97 0.56
N TYR A 306 -0.20 -16.17 0.16
CA TYR A 306 0.72 -16.39 -0.96
C TYR A 306 0.01 -17.10 -2.10
N ALA A 307 0.20 -16.61 -3.32
CA ALA A 307 -0.19 -17.34 -4.51
C ALA A 307 0.79 -18.51 -4.70
N ARG A 308 0.31 -19.75 -4.55
CA ARG A 308 1.15 -20.95 -4.64
C ARG A 308 1.58 -21.15 -6.10
N HIS A 309 2.88 -21.10 -6.33
CA HIS A 309 3.49 -21.18 -7.65
C HIS A 309 4.16 -22.55 -7.89
N VAL A 310 4.06 -23.05 -9.13
CA VAL A 310 4.60 -24.30 -9.68
C VAL A 310 3.82 -25.56 -9.24
N ILE A 311 3.18 -26.19 -10.23
CA ILE A 311 2.43 -27.47 -10.15
C ILE A 311 1.35 -27.44 -9.05
N GLY A 312 0.15 -26.98 -9.41
CA GLY A 312 -1.08 -27.14 -8.61
C GLY A 312 -1.73 -25.83 -8.15
N GLY A 313 -1.09 -24.68 -8.34
CA GLY A 313 -1.65 -23.36 -7.97
C GLY A 313 -2.13 -23.29 -6.52
N GLY A 314 -3.00 -22.33 -6.22
CA GLY A 314 -3.72 -22.25 -4.95
C GLY A 314 -3.18 -21.19 -3.99
N LEU A 315 -3.46 -21.37 -2.70
CA LEU A 315 -3.22 -20.40 -1.64
C LEU A 315 -2.43 -21.02 -0.48
N ILE A 316 -1.46 -20.30 0.05
CA ILE A 316 -0.78 -20.65 1.30
C ILE A 316 -0.97 -19.49 2.28
N VAL A 317 -1.28 -19.81 3.54
CA VAL A 317 -1.56 -18.82 4.58
C VAL A 317 -0.59 -18.99 5.75
N PHE A 318 0.05 -17.89 6.15
CA PHE A 318 0.90 -17.82 7.34
C PHE A 318 0.36 -16.81 8.35
N ASP A 319 0.45 -17.15 9.63
CA ASP A 319 0.33 -16.21 10.74
C ASP A 319 1.62 -15.40 10.83
N ILE A 320 1.46 -14.08 10.84
CA ILE A 320 2.53 -13.09 10.97
C ILE A 320 2.19 -12.05 12.06
N ALA A 321 1.30 -12.41 13.00
CA ALA A 321 0.94 -11.57 14.13
C ALA A 321 2.19 -11.13 14.91
N ASP A 322 3.08 -12.10 15.16
CA ASP A 322 4.45 -11.87 15.60
C ASP A 322 5.42 -12.00 14.39
N PRO A 323 5.96 -10.88 13.86
CA PRO A 323 6.87 -10.93 12.72
C PRO A 323 8.24 -11.57 13.05
N SER A 324 8.55 -11.82 14.33
CA SER A 324 9.75 -12.55 14.73
C SER A 324 9.57 -14.07 14.77
N ALA A 325 8.32 -14.55 14.71
CA ALA A 325 7.99 -15.97 14.73
C ALA A 325 6.82 -16.34 13.77
N PRO A 326 6.97 -16.13 12.45
CA PRO A 326 5.93 -16.52 11.48
C PRO A 326 5.64 -18.03 11.52
N SER A 327 4.38 -18.41 11.34
CA SER A 327 3.98 -19.83 11.37
C SER A 327 2.94 -20.18 10.30
N PHE A 328 2.99 -21.41 9.78
CA PHE A 328 2.03 -21.89 8.79
C PHE A 328 0.65 -22.08 9.44
N LEU A 329 -0.41 -21.58 8.79
CA LEU A 329 -1.79 -21.76 9.23
C LEU A 329 -2.52 -22.82 8.40
N GLY A 330 -2.48 -22.68 7.08
CA GLY A 330 -3.26 -23.51 6.18
C GLY A 330 -2.87 -23.29 4.73
N SER A 331 -3.36 -24.17 3.86
CA SER A 331 -3.18 -24.04 2.43
C SER A 331 -4.34 -24.71 1.70
N TRP A 332 -4.63 -24.19 0.51
CA TRP A 332 -5.53 -24.80 -0.43
C TRP A 332 -4.80 -25.02 -1.76
N GLU A 333 -4.85 -26.23 -2.30
CA GLU A 333 -4.29 -26.56 -3.61
C GLU A 333 -5.44 -26.67 -4.61
N SER A 334 -5.31 -26.01 -5.76
CA SER A 334 -6.35 -26.09 -6.78
C SER A 334 -6.45 -27.51 -7.31
N PRO A 335 -7.67 -28.09 -7.38
CA PRO A 335 -7.85 -29.42 -7.96
C PRO A 335 -7.71 -29.44 -9.49
N ASP A 336 -7.71 -28.26 -10.10
CA ASP A 336 -7.77 -28.08 -11.54
C ASP A 336 -6.37 -28.03 -12.17
N ARG A 337 -6.26 -28.60 -13.38
CA ARG A 337 -4.97 -28.64 -14.09
C ARG A 337 -4.58 -27.24 -14.56
N PHE A 338 -3.28 -27.03 -14.70
CA PHE A 338 -2.68 -25.77 -15.18
C PHE A 338 -2.79 -24.59 -14.22
N ALA A 339 -3.34 -24.80 -13.01
CA ALA A 339 -3.27 -23.81 -11.95
C ALA A 339 -1.80 -23.47 -11.61
N ASN A 340 -1.49 -22.18 -11.65
CA ASN A 340 -0.18 -21.64 -11.32
C ASN A 340 -0.34 -20.25 -10.71
N GLY A 341 -0.05 -20.07 -9.42
CA GLY A 341 -0.39 -18.82 -8.73
C GLY A 341 0.46 -17.62 -9.16
N GLY A 342 -0.23 -16.52 -9.46
CA GLY A 342 0.32 -15.17 -9.69
C GLY A 342 0.14 -14.29 -8.45
N TYR A 343 -1.01 -13.63 -8.32
CA TYR A 343 -1.28 -12.63 -7.27
C TYR A 343 -2.44 -13.00 -6.35
N VAL A 344 -2.45 -12.41 -5.16
CA VAL A 344 -3.54 -12.56 -4.18
C VAL A 344 -4.04 -11.18 -3.79
N PHE A 345 -5.35 -10.98 -3.81
CA PHE A 345 -6.03 -9.87 -3.15
C PHE A 345 -6.93 -10.41 -2.04
N VAL A 346 -7.15 -9.61 -1.01
CA VAL A 346 -8.03 -9.97 0.11
C VAL A 346 -9.10 -8.90 0.29
N MET A 347 -10.34 -9.34 0.39
CA MET A 347 -11.47 -8.54 0.83
C MET A 347 -12.32 -9.43 1.72
N GLU A 348 -12.61 -8.97 2.92
CA GLU A 348 -13.37 -9.69 3.93
C GLU A 348 -12.73 -11.03 4.31
N ASP A 349 -13.53 -12.08 4.22
CA ASP A 349 -13.18 -13.45 4.47
C ASP A 349 -12.90 -14.17 3.14
N GLU A 350 -12.59 -13.44 2.07
CA GLU A 350 -12.31 -13.98 0.74
C GLU A 350 -10.92 -13.55 0.22
N ALA A 351 -10.19 -14.53 -0.31
CA ALA A 351 -8.99 -14.33 -1.10
C ALA A 351 -9.29 -14.52 -2.59
N PHE A 352 -8.78 -13.62 -3.42
CA PHE A 352 -8.96 -13.60 -4.87
C PHE A 352 -7.60 -13.85 -5.50
N VAL A 353 -7.46 -15.00 -6.17
CA VAL A 353 -6.16 -15.50 -6.64
C VAL A 353 -6.19 -15.70 -8.15
N GLY A 354 -5.29 -15.04 -8.87
CA GLY A 354 -5.01 -15.38 -10.27
C GLY A 354 -4.12 -16.62 -10.34
N LEU A 355 -4.52 -17.61 -11.13
CA LEU A 355 -3.85 -18.91 -11.26
C LEU A 355 -3.37 -19.20 -12.69
N SER A 356 -3.01 -18.15 -13.43
CA SER A 356 -2.65 -18.16 -14.86
C SER A 356 -3.79 -18.62 -15.77
N ALA A 357 -4.20 -19.88 -15.73
CA ALA A 357 -5.21 -20.39 -16.65
C ALA A 357 -6.66 -19.97 -16.32
N PHE A 358 -6.88 -19.43 -15.11
CA PHE A 358 -8.17 -19.04 -14.54
C PHE A 358 -7.92 -18.33 -13.21
N GLY A 359 -8.95 -17.72 -12.63
CA GLY A 359 -8.94 -17.18 -11.27
C GLY A 359 -9.76 -18.02 -10.29
N GLU A 360 -9.44 -17.92 -9.00
CA GLU A 360 -10.17 -18.60 -7.91
C GLU A 360 -10.49 -17.62 -6.78
N ILE A 361 -11.72 -17.70 -6.27
CA ILE A 361 -12.18 -17.03 -5.05
C ILE A 361 -12.19 -18.11 -3.96
N ILE A 362 -11.50 -17.82 -2.85
CA ILE A 362 -11.23 -18.78 -1.77
C ILE A 362 -11.73 -18.20 -0.46
N ASP A 363 -12.55 -18.95 0.27
CA ASP A 363 -12.97 -18.63 1.64
C ASP A 363 -11.77 -18.80 2.58
N ILE A 364 -11.49 -17.75 3.35
CA ILE A 364 -10.40 -17.65 4.33
C ILE A 364 -10.92 -17.24 5.72
N ALA A 365 -12.22 -17.35 5.99
CA ALA A 365 -12.81 -17.11 7.31
C ALA A 365 -12.11 -17.97 8.39
N ASP A 366 -11.87 -19.24 8.08
CA ASP A 366 -10.93 -20.10 8.79
C ASP A 366 -9.62 -20.22 8.00
N PRO A 367 -8.57 -19.45 8.35
CA PRO A 367 -7.30 -19.45 7.61
C PRO A 367 -6.54 -20.79 7.71
N SER A 368 -6.96 -21.70 8.60
CA SER A 368 -6.36 -23.03 8.71
C SER A 368 -6.96 -24.05 7.75
N ALA A 369 -8.14 -23.74 7.19
CA ALA A 369 -8.84 -24.60 6.23
C ALA A 369 -9.47 -23.78 5.09
N PRO A 370 -8.66 -23.10 4.25
CA PRO A 370 -9.21 -22.38 3.12
C PRO A 370 -9.92 -23.32 2.15
N ASP A 371 -11.02 -22.87 1.55
CA ASP A 371 -11.80 -23.66 0.59
C ASP A 371 -12.29 -22.81 -0.58
N ARG A 372 -12.56 -23.44 -1.73
CA ARG A 372 -12.99 -22.71 -2.93
C ARG A 372 -14.43 -22.24 -2.80
N VAL A 373 -14.64 -20.94 -3.00
CA VAL A 373 -15.97 -20.33 -3.21
C VAL A 373 -16.38 -20.48 -4.66
N ALA A 374 -15.54 -20.02 -5.58
CA ALA A 374 -15.85 -20.03 -7.00
C ALA A 374 -14.61 -19.92 -7.88
N ARG A 375 -14.76 -20.37 -9.13
CA ARG A 375 -13.77 -20.27 -10.20
C ARG A 375 -14.23 -19.23 -11.22
N LEU A 376 -13.32 -18.40 -11.71
CA LEU A 376 -13.52 -17.43 -12.77
C LEU A 376 -12.70 -17.85 -14.00
N ASP A 377 -13.38 -18.13 -15.10
CA ASP A 377 -12.72 -18.49 -16.36
C ASP A 377 -12.54 -17.23 -17.24
N MET A 378 -11.29 -16.99 -17.65
CA MET A 378 -10.89 -15.92 -18.56
C MET A 378 -9.74 -16.44 -19.43
N VAL A 379 -9.68 -15.99 -20.69
CA VAL A 379 -8.63 -16.41 -21.62
C VAL A 379 -7.41 -15.52 -21.44
N GLY A 380 -6.22 -16.13 -21.36
CA GLY A 380 -4.94 -15.45 -21.17
C GLY A 380 -4.23 -15.99 -19.94
N ASP A 381 -3.15 -15.32 -19.53
CA ASP A 381 -2.46 -15.52 -18.26
C ASP A 381 -3.10 -14.61 -17.20
N VAL A 382 -4.12 -15.15 -16.52
CA VAL A 382 -4.95 -14.47 -15.52
C VAL A 382 -4.18 -14.37 -14.20
N ASP A 383 -3.55 -13.22 -14.02
CA ASP A 383 -2.67 -12.98 -12.89
C ASP A 383 -3.36 -12.30 -11.71
N THR A 384 -4.28 -11.36 -11.99
CA THR A 384 -4.92 -10.58 -10.93
C THR A 384 -6.44 -10.65 -10.98
N LEU A 385 -7.01 -10.75 -9.77
CA LEU A 385 -8.43 -10.60 -9.51
C LEU A 385 -8.58 -9.52 -8.44
N THR A 386 -8.80 -8.27 -8.83
CA THR A 386 -8.96 -7.18 -7.86
C THR A 386 -10.42 -7.01 -7.46
N PRO A 387 -10.80 -7.27 -6.19
CA PRO A 387 -12.16 -7.11 -5.74
C PRO A 387 -12.47 -5.62 -5.52
N VAL A 388 -13.63 -5.17 -6.02
CA VAL A 388 -14.15 -3.81 -5.84
C VAL A 388 -15.62 -3.93 -5.45
N GLY A 389 -15.91 -3.84 -4.15
CA GLY A 389 -17.24 -4.14 -3.62
C GLY A 389 -17.77 -5.48 -4.13
N ASN A 390 -18.89 -5.46 -4.85
CA ASN A 390 -19.54 -6.66 -5.37
C ASN A 390 -19.14 -7.09 -6.79
N VAL A 391 -18.10 -6.47 -7.37
CA VAL A 391 -17.50 -6.87 -8.65
C VAL A 391 -16.01 -7.19 -8.51
N ILE A 392 -15.46 -7.90 -9.50
CA ILE A 392 -14.02 -8.17 -9.66
C ILE A 392 -13.58 -7.52 -10.96
N VAL A 393 -12.42 -6.89 -10.94
CA VAL A 393 -11.67 -6.58 -12.16
C VAL A 393 -10.60 -7.67 -12.31
N ALA A 394 -10.80 -8.56 -13.28
CA ALA A 394 -9.82 -9.59 -13.61
C ALA A 394 -8.92 -9.07 -14.72
N SER A 395 -7.60 -9.25 -14.59
CA SER A 395 -6.63 -8.81 -15.61
C SER A 395 -5.71 -9.93 -16.04
N VAL A 396 -5.32 -9.87 -17.31
CA VAL A 396 -4.35 -10.77 -17.93
C VAL A 396 -3.11 -10.00 -18.35
N ASP A 397 -1.95 -10.58 -18.06
CA ASP A 397 -0.65 -9.98 -18.36
C ASP A 397 -0.06 -10.52 -19.69
N ASP A 398 -0.45 -11.72 -20.14
CA ASP A 398 -0.10 -12.22 -21.48
C ASP A 398 -1.26 -13.01 -22.14
N ASP A 399 -1.17 -13.21 -23.46
CA ASP A 399 -2.09 -14.02 -24.28
C ASP A 399 -3.58 -13.63 -24.16
N ALA A 400 -3.87 -12.36 -23.90
CA ALA A 400 -5.21 -11.79 -23.83
C ALA A 400 -6.01 -11.96 -25.14
N VAL A 401 -7.33 -12.05 -25.01
CA VAL A 401 -8.22 -11.74 -26.15
C VAL A 401 -8.13 -10.24 -26.41
N SER A 402 -8.00 -9.84 -27.67
CA SER A 402 -7.77 -8.43 -28.01
C SER A 402 -8.93 -7.53 -27.55
N GLY A 403 -8.60 -6.47 -26.82
CA GLY A 403 -9.53 -5.54 -26.17
C GLY A 403 -10.17 -6.09 -24.88
N GLU A 404 -9.69 -7.23 -24.36
CA GLU A 404 -10.26 -7.91 -23.20
C GLU A 404 -9.17 -8.22 -22.14
N ALA A 405 -8.09 -7.44 -22.09
CA ALA A 405 -7.02 -7.64 -21.10
C ALA A 405 -7.45 -7.38 -19.65
N SER A 406 -8.44 -6.53 -19.45
CA SER A 406 -9.15 -6.46 -18.17
C SER A 406 -10.66 -6.54 -18.41
N LEU A 407 -11.31 -7.42 -17.65
CA LEU A 407 -12.75 -7.66 -17.72
C LEU A 407 -13.38 -7.50 -16.33
N VAL A 408 -14.60 -6.96 -16.32
CA VAL A 408 -15.40 -6.77 -15.10
C VAL A 408 -16.38 -7.94 -14.93
N TYR A 409 -16.40 -8.50 -13.73
CA TYR A 409 -17.24 -9.64 -13.35
C TYR A 409 -18.04 -9.33 -12.09
N PRO A 410 -19.38 -9.38 -12.11
CA PRO A 410 -20.17 -9.48 -10.90
C PRO A 410 -19.81 -10.75 -10.13
N TRP A 411 -19.54 -10.67 -8.83
CA TRP A 411 -19.25 -11.86 -8.00
C TRP A 411 -20.19 -11.98 -6.80
N LYS A 412 -20.76 -10.85 -6.34
CA LYS A 412 -21.85 -10.80 -5.36
C LYS A 412 -23.05 -10.07 -5.98
N ARG A 413 -24.26 -10.58 -5.74
CA ARG A 413 -25.50 -9.98 -6.29
C ARG A 413 -25.81 -8.60 -5.73
N ALA A 414 -25.58 -8.40 -4.43
CA ALA A 414 -25.92 -7.15 -3.77
C ALA A 414 -24.68 -6.25 -3.71
N PRO A 415 -24.84 -4.91 -3.85
CA PRO A 415 -23.79 -3.96 -3.52
C PRO A 415 -23.25 -4.20 -2.12
N ASP A 416 -21.99 -3.84 -1.93
CA ASP A 416 -21.38 -3.92 -0.62
C ASP A 416 -22.03 -2.92 0.34
N THR A 417 -22.35 -3.40 1.54
CA THR A 417 -22.94 -2.62 2.63
C THR A 417 -22.23 -2.84 3.96
N ARG A 418 -21.19 -3.69 3.98
CA ARG A 418 -20.38 -3.89 5.17
C ARG A 418 -19.41 -2.72 5.27
N ALA A 419 -19.15 -2.28 6.49
CA ALA A 419 -18.21 -1.19 6.75
C ALA A 419 -16.80 -1.75 6.99
N PRO A 420 -15.75 -0.99 6.61
CA PRO A 420 -14.38 -1.40 6.84
C PRO A 420 -14.07 -1.60 8.31
N VAL A 421 -13.25 -2.62 8.62
CA VAL A 421 -12.79 -2.94 9.96
C VAL A 421 -11.27 -2.99 9.98
N VAL A 422 -10.67 -2.18 10.87
CA VAL A 422 -9.25 -2.29 11.18
C VAL A 422 -9.00 -3.65 11.85
N ASN A 423 -8.18 -4.49 11.23
CA ASN A 423 -7.89 -5.84 11.70
C ASN A 423 -6.41 -6.08 12.06
N MET A 424 -5.55 -5.08 11.83
CA MET A 424 -4.18 -5.05 12.33
C MET A 424 -3.69 -3.60 12.49
N VAL A 425 -2.85 -3.38 13.49
CA VAL A 425 -2.10 -2.14 13.70
C VAL A 425 -0.62 -2.45 13.93
N VAL A 426 0.25 -1.59 13.41
CA VAL A 426 1.70 -1.57 13.66
C VAL A 426 2.07 -0.15 14.07
N PRO A 427 2.68 0.10 15.25
CA PRO A 427 3.03 -0.86 16.29
C PRO A 427 1.81 -1.61 16.85
N ARG A 428 2.02 -2.84 17.34
CA ARG A 428 0.96 -3.64 17.96
C ARG A 428 0.41 -2.97 19.22
N ASP A 429 -0.82 -3.30 19.59
CA ASP A 429 -1.43 -2.78 20.81
C ASP A 429 -0.60 -3.13 22.05
N GLY A 430 -0.30 -2.11 22.85
CA GLY A 430 0.56 -2.20 24.02
C GLY A 430 2.06 -2.32 23.73
N ALA A 431 2.51 -2.09 22.49
CA ALA A 431 3.94 -2.21 22.15
C ALA A 431 4.81 -1.22 22.96
N GLU A 432 5.88 -1.73 23.57
CA GLU A 432 6.90 -0.97 24.31
C GLU A 432 8.23 -1.76 24.35
N PRO A 433 9.40 -1.14 24.11
CA PRO A 433 9.58 0.24 23.65
C PRO A 433 9.42 0.38 22.12
N VAL A 434 8.75 1.44 21.67
CA VAL A 434 8.65 1.82 20.25
C VAL A 434 9.69 2.88 19.89
N ALA A 435 10.31 2.74 18.71
CA ALA A 435 11.30 3.69 18.21
C ALA A 435 10.69 5.08 17.98
N LEU A 436 11.48 6.15 18.16
CA LEU A 436 10.99 7.53 18.00
C LEU A 436 10.67 7.89 16.54
N GLY A 437 11.32 7.23 15.58
CA GLY A 437 11.01 7.33 14.15
C GLY A 437 9.87 6.43 13.68
N ALA A 438 9.12 5.80 14.61
CA ALA A 438 8.08 4.85 14.22
C ALA A 438 6.94 5.52 13.44
N ARG A 439 6.53 4.85 12.37
CA ARG A 439 5.28 5.08 11.65
C ARG A 439 4.18 4.23 12.25
N VAL A 440 2.94 4.66 12.04
CA VAL A 440 1.77 3.84 12.36
C VAL A 440 1.13 3.33 11.07
N GLY A 441 0.97 2.01 10.96
CA GLY A 441 0.28 1.36 9.85
C GLY A 441 -0.93 0.58 10.33
N LEU A 442 -1.97 0.53 9.52
CA LEU A 442 -3.17 -0.26 9.71
C LEU A 442 -3.34 -1.19 8.52
N THR A 443 -3.87 -2.38 8.74
CA THR A 443 -4.59 -3.07 7.67
C THR A 443 -6.08 -3.11 7.98
N VAL A 444 -6.86 -3.06 6.92
CA VAL A 444 -8.31 -3.01 6.91
C VAL A 444 -8.78 -4.20 6.10
N ASP A 445 -9.86 -4.85 6.53
CA ASP A 445 -10.37 -6.06 5.88
C ASP A 445 -10.93 -5.82 4.46
N GLU A 446 -10.99 -4.58 3.98
CA GLU A 446 -11.42 -4.25 2.62
C GLU A 446 -10.73 -2.97 2.08
N PRO A 447 -10.78 -2.74 0.76
CA PRO A 447 -10.26 -1.51 0.15
C PRO A 447 -10.93 -0.23 0.70
N VAL A 448 -10.12 0.68 1.23
CA VAL A 448 -10.54 2.00 1.70
C VAL A 448 -10.44 3.03 0.59
N GLU A 449 -11.42 3.93 0.47
CA GLU A 449 -11.30 5.11 -0.38
C GLU A 449 -10.30 6.10 0.24
N LEU A 450 -9.08 6.10 -0.27
CA LEU A 450 -7.96 6.84 0.30
C LEU A 450 -8.16 8.36 0.29
N ALA A 451 -8.98 8.88 -0.62
CA ALA A 451 -9.35 10.31 -0.60
C ALA A 451 -10.13 10.72 0.66
N THR A 452 -10.70 9.75 1.40
CA THR A 452 -11.37 9.98 2.69
C THR A 452 -10.43 9.91 3.90
N VAL A 453 -9.14 9.61 3.71
CA VAL A 453 -8.18 9.51 4.81
C VAL A 453 -7.58 10.88 5.14
N HIS A 454 -7.79 11.37 6.37
CA HIS A 454 -7.32 12.66 6.88
C HIS A 454 -7.17 12.64 8.41
N ARG A 455 -6.75 13.77 8.99
CA ARG A 455 -6.52 13.91 10.44
C ARG A 455 -7.73 13.69 11.36
N GLY A 456 -8.93 13.58 10.82
CA GLY A 456 -10.14 13.21 11.54
C GLY A 456 -10.62 11.76 11.31
N SER A 457 -10.04 11.05 10.34
CA SER A 457 -10.42 9.66 10.02
C SER A 457 -9.54 8.61 10.70
N PHE A 458 -8.25 8.91 10.85
CA PHE A 458 -7.23 8.07 11.44
C PHE A 458 -6.16 8.98 12.02
N TYR A 459 -5.90 8.92 13.32
CA TYR A 459 -4.93 9.81 13.94
C TYR A 459 -4.22 9.19 15.13
N VAL A 460 -3.07 9.78 15.47
CA VAL A 460 -2.22 9.40 16.61
C VAL A 460 -2.10 10.60 17.53
N ARG A 461 -2.24 10.41 18.86
CA ARG A 461 -2.09 11.51 19.82
C ARG A 461 -1.50 11.04 21.17
N PRO A 462 -0.78 11.90 21.90
CA PRO A 462 -0.23 11.55 23.20
C PRO A 462 -1.34 11.50 24.26
N ILE A 463 -1.22 10.57 25.21
CA ILE A 463 -2.15 10.38 26.33
C ILE A 463 -1.40 10.25 27.67
N ASP A 464 -2.09 10.56 28.76
CA ASP A 464 -1.59 10.34 30.11
C ASP A 464 -1.86 8.91 30.61
N GLU A 465 -1.47 8.62 31.85
CA GLU A 465 -1.69 7.30 32.47
C GLU A 465 -3.17 6.95 32.69
N ALA A 466 -4.05 7.94 32.71
CA ALA A 466 -5.50 7.76 32.82
C ALA A 466 -6.17 7.56 31.44
N GLY A 467 -5.41 7.70 30.34
CA GLY A 467 -5.92 7.63 28.98
C GLY A 467 -6.49 8.95 28.47
N GLU A 468 -6.28 10.05 29.18
CA GLU A 468 -6.74 11.37 28.78
C GLU A 468 -5.74 12.01 27.79
N PRO A 469 -6.21 12.72 26.75
CA PRO A 469 -5.33 13.35 25.77
C PRO A 469 -4.43 14.42 26.41
N LEU A 470 -3.12 14.30 26.18
CA LEU A 470 -2.13 15.31 26.60
C LEU A 470 -2.03 16.48 25.62
N GLY A 471 -2.55 16.32 24.41
CA GLY A 471 -2.46 17.30 23.34
C GLY A 471 -3.31 16.92 22.12
N PRO A 472 -3.28 17.76 21.08
CA PRO A 472 -3.97 17.46 19.82
C PRO A 472 -3.37 16.22 19.13
N PRO A 473 -4.08 15.63 18.15
CA PRO A 473 -3.49 14.74 17.17
C PRO A 473 -2.19 15.28 16.57
N LEU A 474 -1.26 14.37 16.30
CA LEU A 474 -0.02 14.68 15.61
C LEU A 474 -0.32 15.10 14.18
N GLU A 475 0.40 16.12 13.70
CA GLU A 475 0.47 16.42 12.26
C GLU A 475 1.33 15.34 11.57
N GLY A 476 1.03 15.06 10.29
CA GLY A 476 1.72 14.03 9.54
C GLY A 476 1.16 13.80 8.14
N GLN A 477 1.72 12.81 7.45
CA GLN A 477 1.32 12.41 6.11
C GLN A 477 0.59 11.07 6.14
N TYR A 478 -0.37 10.92 5.22
CA TYR A 478 -1.16 9.70 5.04
C TYR A 478 -0.88 9.09 3.67
N SER A 479 -0.85 7.77 3.61
CA SER A 479 -0.84 7.03 2.36
C SER A 479 -1.57 5.70 2.51
N GLY A 480 -1.87 5.06 1.40
CA GLY A 480 -2.43 3.73 1.43
C GLY A 480 -2.30 2.98 0.10
N GLN A 481 -2.44 1.67 0.19
CA GLN A 481 -2.34 0.73 -0.92
C GLN A 481 -2.90 -0.62 -0.46
N GLU A 482 -3.72 -1.28 -1.28
CA GLU A 482 -4.16 -2.69 -1.09
C GLU A 482 -4.68 -3.00 0.34
N GLY A 483 -5.56 -2.13 0.88
CA GLY A 483 -6.14 -2.30 2.22
C GLY A 483 -5.20 -1.94 3.38
N VAL A 484 -4.02 -1.40 3.10
CA VAL A 484 -3.09 -0.85 4.09
C VAL A 484 -3.21 0.68 4.12
N LEU A 485 -3.25 1.25 5.32
CA LEU A 485 -3.14 2.68 5.56
C LEU A 485 -1.91 2.97 6.42
N ASN A 486 -1.22 4.06 6.14
CA ASN A 486 -0.07 4.50 6.93
C ASN A 486 -0.20 5.96 7.35
N PHE A 487 0.36 6.27 8.52
CA PHE A 487 0.55 7.60 9.06
C PHE A 487 2.01 7.81 9.44
N TRP A 488 2.63 8.83 8.84
CA TRP A 488 3.98 9.30 9.16
C TRP A 488 3.88 10.61 9.96
N PRO A 489 4.30 10.62 11.24
CA PRO A 489 4.38 11.85 12.03
C PRO A 489 5.31 12.88 11.39
N ALA A 490 4.91 14.15 11.37
CA ALA A 490 5.71 15.25 10.82
C ALA A 490 6.98 15.56 11.63
N ALA A 491 7.07 15.05 12.86
CA ALA A 491 8.25 15.13 13.71
C ALA A 491 8.43 13.80 14.45
N PRO A 492 9.66 13.44 14.87
CA PRO A 492 9.90 12.27 15.69
C PRO A 492 9.02 12.25 16.94
N LEU A 493 8.55 11.06 17.32
CA LEU A 493 7.74 10.87 18.51
C LEU A 493 8.53 11.25 19.76
N ALA A 494 7.83 11.80 20.76
CA ALA A 494 8.44 12.17 22.02
C ALA A 494 8.89 10.92 22.79
N PRO A 495 10.04 10.95 23.50
CA PRO A 495 10.53 9.81 24.28
C PRO A 495 9.63 9.52 25.50
N ALA A 496 9.63 8.27 25.95
CA ALA A 496 8.90 7.80 27.13
C ALA A 496 7.43 8.26 27.20
N THR A 497 6.79 8.37 26.04
CA THR A 497 5.44 8.92 25.86
C THR A 497 4.51 7.81 25.39
N THR A 498 3.33 7.75 25.99
CA THR A 498 2.27 6.84 25.54
C THR A 498 1.42 7.56 24.52
N TYR A 499 1.20 6.91 23.37
CA TYR A 499 0.35 7.39 22.30
C TYR A 499 -0.85 6.47 22.15
N GLU A 500 -2.00 7.03 21.81
CA GLU A 500 -3.11 6.27 21.24
C GLU A 500 -3.22 6.48 19.74
N VAL A 501 -3.60 5.40 19.06
CA VAL A 501 -4.04 5.34 17.68
C VAL A 501 -5.56 5.24 17.67
N VAL A 502 -6.23 6.11 16.91
CA VAL A 502 -7.69 6.17 16.87
C VAL A 502 -8.19 6.19 15.43
N VAL A 503 -9.16 5.32 15.14
CA VAL A 503 -10.07 5.45 14.00
C VAL A 503 -11.48 5.60 14.58
N PRO A 504 -12.11 6.79 14.53
CA PRO A 504 -13.46 6.97 15.03
C PRO A 504 -14.50 6.22 14.20
N ALA A 505 -15.72 6.11 14.73
CA ALA A 505 -16.86 5.73 13.90
C ALA A 505 -17.10 6.78 12.81
N GLY A 506 -17.30 6.34 11.57
CA GLY A 506 -17.32 7.16 10.37
C GLY A 506 -15.93 7.59 9.88
N GLY A 507 -14.87 7.11 10.53
CA GLY A 507 -13.46 7.44 10.26
C GLY A 507 -13.08 7.10 8.84
N LEU A 508 -13.04 5.81 8.52
CA LEU A 508 -12.69 5.32 7.19
C LEU A 508 -13.96 5.03 6.41
N THR A 509 -13.92 5.25 5.10
CA THR A 509 -14.98 4.88 4.17
C THR A 509 -14.40 3.96 3.11
N ASP A 510 -15.04 2.84 2.85
CA ASP A 510 -14.66 1.95 1.75
C ASP A 510 -14.97 2.56 0.38
N VAL A 511 -14.58 1.85 -0.67
CA VAL A 511 -14.79 2.27 -2.06
C VAL A 511 -16.26 2.24 -2.49
N SER A 512 -17.12 1.50 -1.78
CA SER A 512 -18.57 1.42 -1.97
C SER A 512 -19.36 2.45 -1.14
N GLY A 513 -18.68 3.24 -0.31
CA GLY A 513 -19.26 4.33 0.47
C GLY A 513 -19.72 3.96 1.88
N ASN A 514 -19.39 2.77 2.40
CA ASN A 514 -19.73 2.43 3.78
C ASN A 514 -18.64 2.92 4.74
N ALA A 515 -19.07 3.56 5.82
CA ALA A 515 -18.16 4.17 6.79
C ALA A 515 -18.05 3.31 8.06
N THR A 516 -16.86 3.28 8.69
CA THR A 516 -16.57 2.48 9.89
C THR A 516 -17.68 2.61 10.94
N ALA A 517 -18.34 1.52 11.30
CA ALA A 517 -19.48 1.60 12.23
C ALA A 517 -19.04 1.79 13.70
N ALA A 518 -17.95 1.15 14.10
CA ALA A 518 -17.42 1.18 15.46
C ALA A 518 -16.02 1.82 15.47
N PRO A 519 -15.65 2.55 16.54
CA PRO A 519 -14.31 3.10 16.64
C PRO A 519 -13.29 1.99 16.94
N PHE A 520 -12.10 2.11 16.37
CA PHE A 520 -10.92 1.34 16.72
C PHE A 520 -9.97 2.20 17.56
N ARG A 521 -9.36 1.59 18.59
CA ARG A 521 -8.34 2.19 19.42
C ARG A 521 -7.21 1.21 19.70
N SER A 522 -5.99 1.72 19.73
CA SER A 522 -4.82 0.99 20.18
C SER A 522 -3.84 1.95 20.86
N THR A 523 -2.93 1.45 21.67
CA THR A 523 -1.91 2.23 22.35
C THR A 523 -0.52 1.67 22.12
N PHE A 524 0.50 2.51 22.20
CA PHE A 524 1.89 2.10 22.26
C PHE A 524 2.72 3.11 23.05
N ARG A 525 3.90 2.71 23.50
CA ARG A 525 4.78 3.54 24.32
C ARG A 525 6.18 3.61 23.74
N THR A 526 6.67 4.84 23.56
CA THR A 526 7.99 5.08 22.97
C THR A 526 9.12 4.81 23.94
N ALA A 527 10.28 4.46 23.38
CA ALA A 527 11.53 4.29 24.12
C ALA A 527 11.87 5.55 24.94
N ALA A 528 12.49 5.35 26.10
CA ALA A 528 13.12 6.46 26.83
C ALA A 528 14.41 6.89 26.10
N CYS A 529 14.79 8.17 26.21
CA CYS A 529 16.15 8.57 25.87
C CYS A 529 17.09 8.01 26.95
N GLU A 530 17.98 7.09 26.59
CA GLU A 530 19.21 6.87 27.38
C GLU A 530 20.25 7.95 27.11
#